data_AF-A0A7K4B9R1-F1
#
_entry.id   AF-A0A7K4B9R1-F1
#
_cell.length_a   1.000
_cell.length_b   1.000
_cell.length_c   1.000
_cell.angle_alpha   90.00
_cell.angle_beta   90.00
_cell.angle_gamma   90.00
#
_symmetry.space_group_name_H-M   'P 1'
#
loop_
_entity.id
_entity.type
_entity.pdbx_description
1 polymer ?
#
loop_
_entity_poly.entity_id
_entity_poly.type
_entity_poly.pdbx_seq_one_letter_code
_entity_poly.pdbx_strand_id
1 'polypeptide(L)' 'MTGWEVPIGAAIAFASGAIATGWAQSKIGSAGAGTVAERPDSAGTIIVLEAIPETLVILGFVVAAMIIIMVE' A
#
# COMPACT_ATOMS: atom_id res chain seq x y z
N MET A 1 -17.12 -5.88 25.76
CA MET A 1 -16.46 -6.94 24.98
C MET A 1 -16.68 -6.57 23.53
N THR A 2 -15.64 -6.09 22.85
CA THR A 2 -15.71 -5.83 21.41
C THR A 2 -16.02 -7.14 20.69
N GLY A 3 -17.05 -7.13 19.84
CA GLY A 3 -17.38 -8.27 19.01
C GLY A 3 -16.40 -8.43 17.85
N TRP A 4 -16.55 -9.52 17.09
CA TRP A 4 -15.66 -9.85 15.97
C TRP A 4 -15.73 -8.82 14.82
N GLU A 5 -16.76 -7.98 14.78
CA GLU A 5 -16.92 -6.91 13.80
C GLU A 5 -15.74 -5.92 13.76
N VAL A 6 -15.16 -5.59 14.92
CA VAL A 6 -14.04 -4.63 15.02
C VAL A 6 -12.75 -5.17 14.37
N PRO A 7 -12.20 -6.32 14.80
CA PRO A 7 -10.96 -6.84 14.20
C PRO A 7 -11.16 -7.25 12.73
N ILE A 8 -12.35 -7.72 12.34
CA ILE A 8 -12.64 -8.04 10.93
C ILE A 8 -12.65 -6.76 10.09
N GLY A 9 -13.30 -5.69 10.56
CA GLY A 9 -13.31 -4.39 9.87
C GLY A 9 -11.91 -3.82 9.69
N ALA A 10 -11.09 -3.85 10.75
CA ALA A 10 -9.70 -3.42 10.69
C ALA A 10 -8.85 -4.25 9.71
N ALA A 11 -9.02 -5.58 9.72
CA ALA A 11 -8.32 -6.47 8.80
C ALA A 11 -8.67 -6.20 7.33
N ILE A 12 -9.95 -5.97 7.02
CA ILE A 12 -10.42 -5.64 5.67
C ILE A 12 -9.83 -4.29 5.20
N ALA A 13 -9.83 -3.27 6.08
CA ALA A 13 -9.28 -1.95 5.77
C ALA A 13 -7.78 -2.03 5.42
N PHE A 14 -6.98 -2.73 6.22
CA PHE A 14 -5.56 -2.88 5.95
C PHE A 14 -5.27 -3.77 4.73
N ALA A 15 -5.94 -4.93 4.61
CA ALA A 15 -5.69 -5.88 3.54
C ALA A 15 -6.05 -5.32 2.16
N SER A 16 -7.16 -4.59 2.04
CA SER A 16 -7.54 -3.94 0.78
C SER A 16 -6.49 -2.92 0.34
N GLY A 17 -5.97 -2.12 1.29
CA GLY A 17 -4.87 -1.19 1.06
C GLY A 17 -3.59 -1.89 0.59
N ALA A 18 -3.19 -2.95 1.29
CA ALA A 18 -2.00 -3.72 0.96
C ALA A 18 -2.09 -4.37 -0.44
N ILE A 19 -3.22 -4.99 -0.77
CA ILE A 19 -3.44 -5.65 -2.07
C ILE A 19 -3.40 -4.65 -3.22
N ALA A 20 -4.09 -3.51 -3.08
CA ALA A 20 -4.11 -2.49 -4.13
C ALA A 20 -2.73 -1.82 -4.31
N THR A 21 -1.99 -1.61 -3.22
CA THR A 21 -0.60 -1.12 -3.25
C THR A 21 0.30 -2.09 -4.02
N GLY A 22 0.30 -3.37 -3.64
CA GLY A 22 1.11 -4.40 -4.29
C GLY A 22 0.74 -4.59 -5.78
N TRP A 23 -0.55 -4.45 -6.12
CA TRP A 23 -0.99 -4.50 -7.51
C TRP A 23 -0.44 -3.34 -8.34
N ALA A 24 -0.49 -2.11 -7.82
CA ALA A 24 0.09 -0.95 -8.49
C ALA A 24 1.62 -1.08 -8.63
N GLN A 25 2.30 -1.46 -7.56
CA GLN A 25 3.75 -1.68 -7.51
C GLN A 25 4.20 -2.78 -8.49
N SER A 26 3.45 -3.88 -8.63
CA SER A 26 3.77 -4.92 -9.62
C SER A 26 3.87 -4.41 -11.06
N LYS A 27 3.07 -3.39 -11.41
CA LYS A 27 3.08 -2.76 -12.73
C LYS A 27 4.17 -1.70 -12.86
N ILE A 28 4.36 -0.89 -11.83
CA ILE A 28 5.38 0.18 -11.83
C ILE A 28 6.77 -0.45 -11.78
N GLY A 29 7.02 -1.41 -10.89
CA GLY A 29 8.31 -2.06 -10.75
C GLY A 29 8.72 -2.87 -11.97
N SER A 30 7.79 -3.55 -12.65
CA SER A 30 8.09 -4.28 -13.88
C SER A 30 8.46 -3.35 -15.04
N ALA A 31 7.73 -2.25 -15.22
CA ALA A 31 8.08 -1.23 -16.22
C ALA A 31 9.36 -0.46 -15.84
N GLY A 32 9.54 -0.20 -14.55
CA GLY A 32 10.68 0.52 -13.99
C GLY A 32 11.99 -0.26 -14.14
N ALA A 33 11.97 -1.58 -13.92
CA ALA A 33 13.14 -2.43 -14.10
C ALA A 33 13.68 -2.39 -15.54
N GLY A 34 12.79 -2.47 -16.54
CA GLY A 34 13.17 -2.30 -17.95
C GLY A 34 13.72 -0.91 -18.26
N THR A 35 13.06 0.13 -17.73
CA THR A 35 13.49 1.52 -17.91
C THR A 35 14.87 1.77 -17.31
N VAL A 36 15.15 1.25 -16.12
CA VAL A 36 16.47 1.38 -15.48
C VAL A 36 17.55 0.59 -16.21
N ALA A 37 17.20 -0.56 -16.80
CA ALA A 37 18.14 -1.35 -17.61
C ALA A 37 18.58 -0.60 -18.89
N GLU A 38 17.69 0.16 -19.52
CA GLU A 38 18.02 0.99 -20.69
C GLU A 38 18.62 2.35 -20.31
N ARG A 39 18.16 2.94 -19.20
CA ARG A 39 18.49 4.28 -18.74
C ARG A 39 18.78 4.28 -17.23
N PRO A 40 20.00 3.97 -16.79
CA PRO A 40 20.34 3.87 -15.37
C PRO A 40 20.12 5.17 -14.58
N ASP A 41 20.19 6.32 -15.26
CA ASP A 41 19.90 7.65 -14.72
C ASP A 41 18.44 7.84 -14.29
N SER A 42 17.52 7.00 -14.79
CA SER A 42 16.09 7.05 -14.45
C SER A 42 15.72 6.41 -13.10
N ALA A 43 16.65 5.72 -12.44
CA ALA A 43 16.37 4.95 -11.22
C ALA A 43 15.71 5.79 -10.10
N GLY A 44 16.17 7.03 -9.91
CA GLY A 44 15.56 7.94 -8.93
C GLY A 44 14.08 8.23 -9.21
N THR A 45 13.75 8.49 -10.48
CA THR A 45 12.36 8.74 -10.90
C THR A 45 11.49 7.49 -10.70
N ILE A 46 12.00 6.30 -11.03
CA ILE A 46 11.28 5.04 -10.83
C ILE A 46 11.00 4.79 -9.35
N ILE A 47 11.97 5.03 -8.46
CA ILE A 47 11.77 4.91 -7.00
C ILE A 47 10.66 5.84 -6.52
N VAL A 48 10.62 7.08 -7.00
CA VAL A 48 9.55 8.03 -6.65
C VAL A 48 8.19 7.52 -7.13
N LEU A 49 8.10 6.99 -8.35
CA LEU A 49 6.86 6.42 -8.88
C LEU A 49 6.41 5.20 -8.07
N GLU A 50 7.33 4.33 -7.66
CA GLU A 50 7.07 3.13 -6.85
C GLU A 50 6.57 3.48 -5.43
N ALA A 51 6.99 4.63 -4.89
CA ALA A 51 6.60 5.12 -3.58
C ALA A 51 5.19 5.73 -3.55
N ILE A 52 4.66 6.23 -4.67
CA ILE A 52 3.30 6.82 -4.73
C ILE A 52 2.22 5.84 -4.23
N PRO A 53 2.17 4.58 -4.72
CA PRO A 53 1.22 3.60 -4.22
C PRO A 53 1.33 3.28 -2.73
N GLU A 54 2.50 3.44 -2.10
CA GLU A 54 2.67 3.14 -0.66
C GLU A 54 1.77 4.01 0.24
N THR A 55 1.34 5.17 -0.26
CA THR A 55 0.34 6.01 0.42
C THR A 55 -0.96 5.25 0.70
N LEU A 56 -1.34 4.31 -0.16
CA LEU A 56 -2.61 3.59 -0.05
C LEU A 56 -2.58 2.51 1.04
N VAL A 57 -1.46 1.79 1.20
CA VAL A 57 -1.28 0.87 2.34
C VAL A 57 -1.14 1.64 3.66
N ILE A 58 -0.49 2.80 3.66
CA ILE A 58 -0.42 3.66 4.86
C ILE A 58 -1.82 4.12 5.26
N LEU A 59 -2.66 4.56 4.31
CA LEU A 59 -4.05 4.93 4.58
C LEU A 59 -4.86 3.74 5.13
N GLY A 60 -4.73 2.55 4.53
CA GLY A 60 -5.38 1.34 5.02
C GLY A 60 -4.94 0.96 6.43
N PHE A 61 -3.66 1.14 6.75
CA PHE A 61 -3.10 0.92 8.10
C PHE A 61 -3.63 1.92 9.11
N VAL A 62 -3.65 3.22 8.78
CA VAL A 62 -4.19 4.27 9.65
C VAL A 62 -5.67 4.04 9.93
N VAL A 63 -6.46 3.70 8.92
CA VAL A 63 -7.89 3.40 9.10
C VAL A 63 -8.09 2.16 9.97
N ALA A 64 -7.30 1.09 9.78
CA ALA A 64 -7.35 -0.09 10.62
C ALA A 64 -7.03 0.24 12.09
N ALA A 65 -6.01 1.08 12.33
CA ALA A 65 -5.66 1.56 13.67
C ALA A 65 -6.78 2.40 14.28
N MET A 66 -7.42 3.28 13.51
CA MET A 66 -8.59 4.04 13.95
C MET A 66 -9.76 3.13 14.32
N ILE A 67 -10.04 2.08 13.53
CA ILE A 67 -11.10 1.12 13.85
C ILE A 67 -10.80 0.43 15.20
N ILE A 68 -9.56 -0.01 15.43
CA ILE A 68 -9.20 -0.67 16.69
C ILE A 68 -9.26 0.30 17.87
N ILE A 69 -8.72 1.51 17.74
CA ILE A 69 -8.54 2.44 18.88
C ILE A 69 -9.81 3.24 19.19
N MET A 70 -10.62 3.57 18.18
CA MET A 70 -11.75 4.50 18.31
C MET A 70 -13.11 3.82 18.39
N VAL A 71 -13.20 2.53 18.02
CA VAL A 71 -14.46 1.75 18.03
C VAL A 71 -14.50 0.77 19.22
N GLU A 72 -13.42 0.68 19.99
CA GLU A 72 -13.39 0.00 21.30
C GLU A 72 -14.24 0.67 22.37
#